data_AF-N6Y996-F1
#
_entry.id   AF-N6Y996-F1
#
_cell.length_a   1.000
_cell.length_b   1.000
_cell.length_c   1.000
_cell.angle_alpha   90.00
_cell.angle_beta   90.00
_cell.angle_gamma   90.00
#
_symmetry.space_group_name_H-M   'P 1'
#
loop_
_entity.id
_entity.type
_entity.pdbx_description
1 polymer ?
#
loop_
_entity_poly.entity_id
_entity_poly.type
_entity_poly.pdbx_seq_one_letter_code
_entity_poly.pdbx_strand_id
1 'polypeptide(L)'
;MVSPTFAQGRFPKLTFIELIHKLPAMDEIEACTLAAVCNVEVQPPFWSNPEPFGIHLWAMIERYDLGAFFQRVEHPYGSRGDHFLMRPRGFEWADPDNPEIPGALDQWRAEYRKLPPYRQLLVATILQLYLQRDDEYWMRRVPKTWHAAQGIAILKEHGALHDWGKLCALYPGW
;
A
#
# COMPACT_ATOMS: atom_id res chain seq x y z
N MET A 1 18.32 13.48 13.68
CA MET A 1 17.58 12.87 12.54
C MET A 1 18.42 11.71 12.02
N VAL A 2 17.89 10.49 11.96
CA VAL A 2 18.67 9.32 11.51
C VAL A 2 18.84 9.40 9.99
N SER A 3 20.07 9.33 9.48
CA SER A 3 20.37 9.36 8.04
C SER A 3 19.93 8.05 7.36
N PRO A 4 19.37 8.07 6.13
CA PRO A 4 19.08 6.87 5.35
C PRO A 4 20.27 5.91 5.24
N THR A 5 21.49 6.45 5.13
CA THR A 5 22.74 5.66 5.09
C THR A 5 22.95 4.86 6.38
N PHE A 6 22.64 5.45 7.54
CA PHE A 6 22.74 4.75 8.82
C PHE A 6 21.72 3.62 8.93
N ALA A 7 20.47 3.88 8.51
CA ALA A 7 19.42 2.87 8.51
C ALA A 7 19.73 1.71 7.56
N GLN A 8 20.28 2.00 6.37
CA GLN A 8 20.78 0.98 5.44
C GLN A 8 21.91 0.16 6.04
N GLY A 9 22.84 0.78 6.77
CA GLY A 9 23.90 0.04 7.46
C GLY A 9 23.37 -0.93 8.52
N ARG A 10 22.31 -0.54 9.25
CA ARG A 10 21.71 -1.38 10.30
C ARG A 10 20.79 -2.48 9.77
N PHE A 11 20.10 -2.24 8.66
CA PHE A 11 19.13 -3.16 8.07
C PHE A 11 19.40 -3.40 6.57
N PRO A 12 20.59 -3.91 6.19
CA PRO A 12 21.10 -3.84 4.82
C PRO A 12 20.29 -4.60 3.77
N LYS A 13 19.45 -5.54 4.21
CA LYS A 13 18.62 -6.38 3.33
C LYS A 13 17.14 -6.03 3.39
N LEU A 14 16.73 -5.11 4.27
CA LEU A 14 15.31 -4.80 4.47
C LEU A 14 14.78 -4.02 3.26
N THR A 15 13.99 -4.69 2.45
CA THR A 15 13.28 -4.08 1.32
C THR A 15 12.04 -3.33 1.79
N PHE A 16 11.56 -2.44 0.93
CA PHE A 16 10.33 -1.70 1.19
C PHE A 16 9.09 -2.60 1.24
N ILE A 17 9.03 -3.67 0.43
CA ILE A 17 7.93 -4.65 0.47
C ILE A 17 7.97 -5.44 1.78
N GLU A 18 9.14 -5.92 2.21
CA GLU A 18 9.28 -6.61 3.51
C GLU A 18 8.91 -5.71 4.69
N LEU A 19 9.14 -4.39 4.59
CA LEU A 19 8.64 -3.43 5.58
C LEU A 19 7.11 -3.42 5.63
N ILE A 20 6.43 -3.40 4.48
CA ILE A 20 4.96 -3.42 4.40
C ILE A 20 4.39 -4.72 4.96
N HIS A 21 5.02 -5.86 4.67
CA HIS A 21 4.60 -7.17 5.20
C HIS A 21 4.71 -7.28 6.73
N LYS A 22 5.45 -6.39 7.38
CA LYS A 22 5.51 -6.33 8.86
C LYS A 22 4.38 -5.52 9.49
N LEU A 23 3.66 -4.69 8.72
CA LEU A 23 2.60 -3.83 9.23
C LEU A 23 1.44 -4.59 9.91
N PRO A 24 0.97 -5.75 9.40
CA PRO A 24 -0.10 -6.50 10.07
C PRO A 24 0.28 -7.02 11.46
N ALA A 25 1.57 -7.06 11.80
CA ALA A 25 2.07 -7.53 13.09
C ALA A 25 2.27 -6.39 14.12
N MET A 26 2.02 -5.13 13.74
CA MET A 26 2.16 -4.00 14.65
C MET A 26 1.06 -4.01 15.72
N ASP A 27 1.42 -3.61 16.93
CA ASP A 27 0.43 -3.20 17.93
C ASP A 27 0.04 -1.71 17.80
N GLU A 28 -0.95 -1.26 18.58
CA GLU A 28 -1.44 0.13 18.51
C GLU A 28 -0.35 1.15 18.88
N ILE A 29 0.61 0.79 19.74
CA ILE A 29 1.71 1.68 20.16
C ILE A 29 2.70 1.84 18.99
N GLU A 30 3.04 0.74 18.33
CA GLU A 30 3.89 0.73 17.14
C GLU A 30 3.24 1.49 15.99
N ALA A 31 1.94 1.34 15.77
CA ALA A 31 1.18 2.09 14.77
C ALA A 31 1.15 3.60 15.07
N CYS A 32 0.90 4.00 16.32
CA CYS A 32 0.98 5.39 16.76
C CYS A 32 2.40 5.97 16.57
N THR A 33 3.42 5.17 16.87
CA THR A 33 4.83 5.57 16.71
C THR A 33 5.17 5.80 15.23
N LEU A 34 4.74 4.89 14.35
CA LEU A 34 4.90 5.06 12.90
C LEU A 34 4.20 6.32 12.40
N ALA A 35 2.96 6.56 12.84
CA ALA A 35 2.20 7.74 12.49
C ALA A 35 2.92 9.02 12.93
N ALA A 36 3.39 9.09 14.18
CA ALA A 36 4.12 10.23 14.72
C ALA A 36 5.41 10.52 13.93
N VAL A 37 6.17 9.50 13.55
CA VAL A 37 7.36 9.64 12.69
C VAL A 37 7.01 10.20 11.31
N CYS A 38 5.81 9.88 10.80
CA CYS A 38 5.28 10.42 9.55
C CYS A 38 4.54 11.76 9.70
N ASN A 39 4.59 12.38 10.90
CA ASN A 39 3.87 13.60 11.26
C ASN A 39 2.34 13.48 11.09
N VAL A 40 1.81 12.30 11.41
CA VAL A 40 0.38 11.97 11.41
C VAL A 40 -0.06 11.79 12.85
N GLU A 41 -1.17 12.40 13.22
CA GLU A 41 -1.84 12.11 14.49
C GLU A 41 -2.93 11.05 14.27
N VAL A 42 -2.83 9.94 15.01
CA VAL A 42 -3.87 8.91 15.12
C VAL A 42 -4.15 8.68 16.60
N GLN A 43 -5.41 8.50 16.97
CA GLN A 43 -5.81 8.33 18.36
C GLN A 43 -6.50 6.97 18.56
N PRO A 44 -5.92 6.05 19.35
CA PRO A 44 -6.53 4.75 19.60
C PRO A 44 -7.77 4.87 20.50
N PRO A 45 -8.70 3.90 20.45
CA PRO A 45 -8.69 2.72 19.57
C PRO A 45 -9.20 3.07 18.16
N PHE A 46 -8.44 2.72 17.12
CA PHE A 46 -8.82 3.01 15.72
C PHE A 46 -9.07 1.77 14.86
N TRP A 47 -8.59 0.57 15.24
CA TRP A 47 -8.82 -0.64 14.45
C TRP A 47 -10.19 -1.31 14.66
N SER A 48 -10.91 -0.93 15.72
CA SER A 48 -12.30 -1.36 15.92
C SER A 48 -13.26 -0.75 14.88
N ASN A 49 -12.86 0.34 14.23
CA ASN A 49 -13.58 0.99 13.15
C ASN A 49 -12.71 1.04 11.88
N PRO A 50 -12.97 0.20 10.85
CA PRO A 50 -12.19 0.20 9.61
C PRO A 50 -12.55 1.35 8.64
N GLU A 51 -13.56 2.17 8.95
CA GLU A 51 -14.05 3.24 8.07
C GLU A 51 -12.99 4.32 7.76
N PRO A 52 -12.21 4.84 8.73
CA PRO A 52 -11.18 5.83 8.44
C PRO A 52 -10.11 5.31 7.48
N PHE A 53 -9.77 4.01 7.56
CA PHE A 53 -8.86 3.38 6.62
C PHE A 53 -9.44 3.36 5.20
N GLY A 54 -10.69 2.91 5.04
CA GLY A 54 -11.36 2.87 3.74
C GLY A 54 -11.47 4.24 3.08
N ILE A 55 -11.87 5.27 3.84
CA ILE A 55 -11.95 6.65 3.37
C ILE A 55 -10.57 7.14 2.91
N HIS A 56 -9.53 6.94 3.74
CA HIS A 56 -8.18 7.41 3.43
C HIS A 56 -7.57 6.68 2.24
N LEU A 57 -7.76 5.36 2.13
CA LEU A 57 -7.35 4.55 1.00
C LEU A 57 -7.91 5.09 -0.32
N TRP A 58 -9.23 5.32 -0.40
CA TRP A 58 -9.86 5.81 -1.62
C TRP A 58 -9.42 7.24 -1.95
N ALA A 59 -9.30 8.11 -0.94
CA ALA A 59 -8.76 9.45 -1.12
C ALA A 59 -7.32 9.42 -1.67
N MET A 60 -6.49 8.46 -1.25
CA MET A 60 -5.16 8.27 -1.82
C MET A 60 -5.19 7.77 -3.27
N ILE A 61 -6.05 6.80 -3.59
CA ILE A 61 -6.20 6.29 -4.96
C ILE A 61 -6.56 7.44 -5.91
N GLU A 62 -7.47 8.32 -5.50
CA GLU A 62 -7.85 9.50 -6.27
C GLU A 62 -6.73 10.55 -6.33
N ARG A 63 -6.23 10.98 -5.17
CA ARG A 63 -5.22 12.06 -5.05
C ARG A 63 -3.93 11.78 -5.82
N TYR A 64 -3.50 10.52 -5.86
CA TYR A 64 -2.28 10.10 -6.54
C TYR A 64 -2.50 9.54 -7.95
N ASP A 65 -3.75 9.58 -8.45
CA ASP A 65 -4.13 9.07 -9.76
C ASP A 65 -3.72 7.60 -9.97
N LEU A 66 -4.16 6.74 -9.04
CA LEU A 66 -3.84 5.32 -9.02
C LEU A 66 -4.97 4.45 -9.59
N GLY A 67 -5.97 5.07 -10.23
CA GLY A 67 -7.15 4.40 -10.77
C GLY A 67 -6.86 3.38 -11.88
N ALA A 68 -5.68 3.45 -12.51
CA ALA A 68 -5.22 2.43 -13.46
C ALA A 68 -4.85 1.09 -12.78
N PHE A 69 -4.64 1.08 -11.47
CA PHE A 69 -4.18 -0.11 -10.72
C PHE A 69 -5.26 -0.72 -9.85
N PHE A 70 -6.23 0.10 -9.43
CA PHE A 70 -7.26 -0.29 -8.48
C PHE A 70 -8.64 0.10 -8.99
N GLN A 71 -9.65 -0.68 -8.63
CA GLN A 71 -11.03 -0.46 -9.01
C GLN A 71 -11.96 -0.71 -7.83
N ARG A 72 -13.11 -0.03 -7.85
CA ARG A 72 -14.20 -0.28 -6.92
C ARG A 72 -15.12 -1.33 -7.53
N VAL A 73 -15.38 -2.42 -6.80
CA VAL A 73 -16.36 -3.44 -7.18
C VAL A 73 -17.70 -3.16 -6.50
N GLU A 74 -18.78 -3.74 -7.02
CA GLU A 74 -20.14 -3.52 -6.49
C GLU A 74 -20.41 -4.27 -5.19
N HIS A 75 -19.87 -5.50 -5.07
CA HIS A 75 -20.10 -6.36 -3.92
C HIS A 75 -18.84 -6.45 -3.05
N PRO A 76 -18.91 -6.10 -1.74
CA PRO A 76 -17.78 -6.22 -0.85
C PRO A 76 -17.53 -7.69 -0.52
N TYR A 77 -16.26 -8.09 -0.41
CA TYR A 77 -15.90 -9.45 0.02
C TYR A 77 -15.72 -9.54 1.54
N GLY A 78 -15.89 -8.45 2.27
CA GLY A 78 -15.86 -8.39 3.73
C GLY A 78 -17.05 -7.63 4.29
N SER A 79 -17.11 -7.52 5.61
CA SER A 79 -18.34 -7.13 6.32
C SER A 79 -18.43 -5.65 6.68
N ARG A 80 -17.30 -4.94 6.86
CA ARG A 80 -17.29 -3.53 7.31
C ARG A 80 -16.13 -2.72 6.74
N GLY A 81 -16.44 -1.60 6.11
CA GLY A 81 -15.44 -0.63 5.62
C GLY A 81 -15.21 -0.70 4.12
N ASP A 82 -15.02 0.48 3.52
CA ASP A 82 -14.98 0.67 2.08
C ASP A 82 -13.77 0.07 1.36
N HIS A 83 -12.73 -0.30 2.11
CA HIS A 83 -11.56 -0.99 1.56
C HIS A 83 -11.93 -2.36 1.00
N PHE A 84 -12.94 -3.05 1.56
CA PHE A 84 -13.41 -4.32 1.02
C PHE A 84 -13.97 -4.25 -0.40
N LEU A 85 -14.33 -3.05 -0.87
CA LEU A 85 -14.77 -2.79 -2.24
C LEU A 85 -13.61 -2.50 -3.19
N MET A 86 -12.37 -2.36 -2.71
CA MET A 86 -11.21 -2.14 -3.57
C MET A 86 -10.67 -3.47 -4.06
N ARG A 87 -10.44 -3.57 -5.38
CA ARG A 87 -9.70 -4.67 -6.00
C ARG A 87 -8.59 -4.16 -6.90
N PRO A 88 -7.43 -4.84 -6.96
CA PRO A 88 -6.48 -4.60 -8.03
C PRO A 88 -7.11 -4.92 -9.39
N ARG A 89 -6.82 -4.13 -10.41
CA ARG A 89 -7.24 -4.43 -11.79
C ARG A 89 -6.41 -5.57 -12.37
N GLY A 90 -7.00 -6.36 -13.25
CA GLY A 90 -6.32 -7.50 -13.89
C GLY A 90 -7.18 -8.75 -13.98
N PHE A 91 -8.22 -8.84 -13.15
CA PHE A 91 -9.11 -9.99 -13.05
C PHE A 91 -10.57 -9.55 -13.15
N GLU A 92 -11.42 -10.45 -13.62
CA GLU A 92 -12.87 -10.27 -13.67
C GLU A 92 -13.49 -10.62 -12.32
N TRP A 93 -13.63 -9.63 -11.44
CA TRP A 93 -14.10 -9.85 -10.07
C TRP A 93 -15.62 -10.08 -9.97
N ALA A 94 -16.37 -9.85 -11.04
CA ALA A 94 -17.79 -10.24 -11.06
C ALA A 94 -17.96 -11.76 -11.25
N ASP A 95 -16.93 -12.44 -11.76
CA ASP A 95 -16.90 -13.89 -11.91
C ASP A 95 -16.36 -14.55 -10.62
N PRO A 96 -17.06 -15.53 -10.02
CA PRO A 96 -16.59 -16.24 -8.83
C PRO A 96 -15.20 -16.86 -8.96
N ASP A 97 -14.81 -17.31 -10.16
CA ASP A 97 -13.51 -17.90 -10.43
C ASP A 97 -12.41 -16.83 -10.58
N ASN A 98 -12.80 -15.56 -10.68
CA ASN A 98 -11.96 -14.39 -10.89
C ASN A 98 -10.87 -14.64 -11.95
N PRO A 99 -11.22 -14.99 -13.21
CA PRO A 99 -10.23 -15.26 -14.24
C PRO A 99 -9.44 -14.00 -14.59
N GLU A 100 -8.16 -14.17 -14.97
CA GLU A 100 -7.35 -13.07 -15.50
C GLU A 100 -7.99 -12.53 -16.78
N ILE A 101 -8.16 -11.22 -16.85
CA ILE A 101 -8.64 -10.56 -18.07
C ILE A 101 -7.48 -10.57 -19.08
N PRO A 102 -7.67 -11.12 -20.30
CA PRO A 102 -6.58 -11.24 -21.28
C PRO A 102 -5.84 -9.91 -21.52
N GLY A 103 -4.52 -9.91 -21.28
CA GLY A 103 -3.64 -8.76 -21.48
C GLY A 103 -3.68 -7.69 -20.37
N ALA A 104 -4.59 -7.81 -19.39
CA ALA A 104 -4.77 -6.79 -18.37
C ALA A 104 -3.56 -6.67 -17.42
N LEU A 105 -2.92 -7.79 -17.05
CA LEU A 105 -1.71 -7.72 -16.22
C LEU A 105 -0.51 -7.12 -16.96
N ASP A 106 -0.41 -7.34 -18.28
CA ASP A 106 0.65 -6.70 -19.07
C ASP A 106 0.43 -5.20 -19.18
N GLN A 107 -0.83 -4.76 -19.38
CA GLN A 107 -1.20 -3.36 -19.32
C GLN A 107 -0.92 -2.77 -17.94
N TRP A 108 -1.31 -3.45 -16.85
CA TRP A 108 -1.04 -3.03 -15.47
C TRP A 108 0.45 -2.78 -15.25
N ARG A 109 1.31 -3.72 -15.67
CA ARG A 109 2.77 -3.60 -15.54
C ARG A 109 3.33 -2.48 -16.43
N ALA A 110 2.76 -2.26 -17.61
CA ALA A 110 3.17 -1.17 -18.49
C ALA A 110 2.87 0.19 -17.85
N GLU A 111 1.67 0.38 -17.29
CA GLU A 111 1.31 1.59 -16.55
C GLU A 111 2.16 1.77 -15.29
N TYR A 112 2.43 0.69 -14.56
CA TYR A 112 3.25 0.75 -13.35
C TYR A 112 4.67 1.27 -13.64
N ARG A 113 5.28 0.82 -14.74
CA ARG A 113 6.64 1.24 -15.13
C ARG A 113 6.70 2.73 -15.52
N LYS A 114 5.59 3.33 -15.95
CA LYS A 114 5.53 4.76 -16.32
C LYS A 114 5.43 5.67 -15.09
N LEU A 115 4.99 5.13 -13.95
CA LEU A 115 4.84 5.92 -12.73
C LEU A 115 6.18 6.47 -12.23
N PRO A 116 6.19 7.68 -11.66
CA PRO A 116 7.34 8.15 -10.89
C PRO A 116 7.54 7.26 -9.64
N PRO A 117 8.77 7.15 -9.11
CA PRO A 117 9.09 6.22 -8.02
C PRO A 117 8.19 6.32 -6.79
N TYR A 118 7.80 7.54 -6.37
CA TYR A 118 6.93 7.71 -5.21
C TYR A 118 5.54 7.09 -5.42
N ARG A 119 4.95 7.18 -6.63
CA ARG A 119 3.67 6.53 -6.94
C ARG A 119 3.81 5.02 -7.07
N GLN A 120 4.95 4.54 -7.59
CA GLN A 120 5.27 3.10 -7.61
C GLN A 120 5.27 2.50 -6.20
N LEU A 121 5.84 3.21 -5.22
CA LEU A 121 5.83 2.82 -3.81
C LEU A 121 4.43 2.83 -3.20
N LEU A 122 3.58 3.80 -3.55
CA LEU A 122 2.19 3.86 -3.08
C LEU A 122 1.35 2.71 -3.65
N VAL A 123 1.45 2.42 -4.95
CA VAL A 123 0.79 1.27 -5.56
C VAL A 123 1.28 -0.03 -4.94
N ALA A 124 2.60 -0.18 -4.76
CA ALA A 124 3.16 -1.35 -4.07
C ALA A 124 2.62 -1.47 -2.65
N THR A 125 2.52 -0.38 -1.89
CA THR A 125 1.96 -0.40 -0.53
C THR A 125 0.54 -0.92 -0.52
N ILE A 126 -0.36 -0.31 -1.30
CA ILE A 126 -1.77 -0.70 -1.33
C ILE A 126 -1.94 -2.15 -1.78
N LEU A 127 -1.20 -2.56 -2.83
CA LEU A 127 -1.26 -3.92 -3.34
C LEU A 127 -0.75 -4.96 -2.31
N GLN A 128 0.35 -4.68 -1.62
CA GLN A 128 0.91 -5.61 -0.64
C GLN A 128 0.03 -5.69 0.64
N LEU A 129 -0.60 -4.58 1.05
CA LEU A 129 -1.61 -4.59 2.11
C LEU A 129 -2.87 -5.39 1.73
N TYR A 130 -3.28 -5.35 0.46
CA TYR A 130 -4.38 -6.15 -0.06
C TYR A 130 -4.05 -7.66 -0.09
N LEU A 131 -2.86 -8.02 -0.59
CA LEU A 131 -2.49 -9.41 -0.80
C LEU A 131 -2.18 -10.16 0.51
N GLN A 132 -1.51 -9.48 1.44
CA GLN A 132 -0.91 -10.05 2.67
C GLN A 132 -0.09 -11.32 2.43
N ARG A 133 0.42 -11.50 1.22
CA ARG A 133 1.19 -12.67 0.76
C ARG A 133 2.09 -12.27 -0.40
N ASP A 134 2.89 -13.22 -0.86
CA ASP A 134 3.72 -13.02 -2.04
C ASP A 134 2.88 -12.72 -3.30
N ASP A 135 3.35 -11.74 -4.08
CA ASP A 135 2.71 -11.34 -5.32
C ASP A 135 3.22 -12.16 -6.51
N GLU A 136 2.37 -13.08 -6.95
CA GLU A 136 2.61 -13.95 -8.11
C GLU A 136 2.11 -13.37 -9.43
N TYR A 137 1.35 -12.27 -9.41
CA TYR A 137 0.60 -11.79 -10.57
C TYR A 137 1.05 -10.40 -11.01
N TRP A 138 0.90 -9.37 -10.20
CA TRP A 138 1.01 -7.98 -10.64
C TRP A 138 2.47 -7.53 -10.77
N MET A 139 3.24 -7.58 -9.68
CA MET A 139 4.60 -7.06 -9.60
C MET A 139 5.65 -8.05 -10.13
N ARG A 140 5.40 -8.62 -11.32
CA ARG A 140 6.39 -9.40 -12.08
C ARG A 140 7.15 -8.51 -13.05
N ARG A 141 8.49 -8.58 -13.01
CA ARG A 141 9.38 -7.84 -13.93
C ARG A 141 9.13 -6.33 -13.94
N VAL A 142 8.79 -5.77 -12.78
CA VAL A 142 8.64 -4.33 -12.54
C VAL A 142 9.59 -3.90 -11.41
N PRO A 143 9.90 -2.59 -11.29
CA PRO A 143 10.65 -2.09 -10.14
C PRO A 143 9.97 -2.50 -8.83
N LYS A 144 10.69 -3.21 -7.95
CA LYS A 144 10.16 -3.65 -6.64
C LYS A 144 11.21 -3.87 -5.54
N THR A 145 12.47 -3.58 -5.83
CA THR A 145 13.62 -3.95 -4.99
C THR A 145 14.20 -2.75 -4.22
N TRP A 146 13.37 -1.75 -3.92
CA TRP A 146 13.82 -0.61 -3.12
C TRP A 146 14.20 -1.07 -1.71
N HIS A 147 15.32 -0.57 -1.22
CA HIS A 147 15.60 -0.64 0.21
C HIS A 147 14.55 0.17 0.98
N ALA A 148 14.13 -0.29 2.16
CA ALA A 148 13.10 0.37 2.98
C ALA A 148 13.41 1.86 3.24
N ALA A 149 14.61 2.16 3.75
CA ALA A 149 15.06 3.53 3.97
C ALA A 149 15.04 4.41 2.70
N GLN A 150 15.32 3.84 1.52
CA GLN A 150 15.24 4.57 0.26
C GLN A 150 13.79 4.87 -0.10
N GLY A 151 12.89 3.89 0.07
CA GLY A 151 11.45 4.09 -0.16
C GLY A 151 10.87 5.19 0.73
N ILE A 152 11.22 5.19 2.02
CA ILE A 152 10.79 6.23 2.97
C ILE A 152 11.36 7.61 2.58
N ALA A 153 12.62 7.69 2.15
CA ALA A 153 13.21 8.94 1.68
C ALA A 153 12.49 9.49 0.42
N ILE A 154 12.19 8.64 -0.55
CA ILE A 154 11.46 9.02 -1.78
C ILE A 154 10.06 9.55 -1.42
N LEU A 155 9.33 8.85 -0.55
CA LEU A 155 8.00 9.29 -0.09
C LEU A 155 8.08 10.65 0.62
N LYS A 156 9.09 10.87 1.45
CA LYS A 156 9.30 12.13 2.16
C LYS A 156 9.58 13.28 1.20
N GLU A 157 10.51 13.10 0.27
CA GLU A 157 10.92 14.10 -0.71
C GLU A 157 9.75 14.56 -1.58
N HIS A 158 8.80 13.67 -1.87
CA HIS A 158 7.63 13.95 -2.71
C HIS A 158 6.37 14.29 -1.90
N GLY A 159 6.49 14.53 -0.58
CA GLY A 159 5.37 14.90 0.29
C GLY A 159 4.30 13.82 0.46
N ALA A 160 4.62 12.56 0.12
CA ALA A 160 3.71 11.41 0.23
C ALA A 160 3.85 10.62 1.53
N LEU A 161 4.88 10.91 2.33
CA LEU A 161 5.14 10.19 3.59
C LEU A 161 3.99 10.32 4.59
N HIS A 162 3.36 11.50 4.68
CA HIS A 162 2.24 11.73 5.58
C HIS A 162 1.05 10.82 5.23
N ASP A 163 0.60 10.82 3.98
CA ASP A 163 -0.53 9.99 3.55
C ASP A 163 -0.21 8.49 3.62
N TRP A 164 1.01 8.11 3.25
CA TRP A 164 1.48 6.74 3.42
C TRP A 164 1.49 6.30 4.89
N GLY A 165 2.02 7.12 5.79
CA GLY A 165 2.08 6.82 7.22
C GLY A 165 0.69 6.67 7.83
N LYS A 166 -0.25 7.53 7.44
CA LYS A 166 -1.65 7.45 7.86
C LYS A 166 -2.33 6.18 7.36
N LEU A 167 -2.09 5.79 6.11
CA LEU A 167 -2.61 4.53 5.55
C LEU A 167 -2.11 3.33 6.35
N CYS A 168 -0.81 3.27 6.60
CA CYS A 168 -0.18 2.17 7.33
C CYS A 168 -0.65 2.09 8.79
N ALA A 169 -0.78 3.23 9.47
CA ALA A 169 -1.22 3.26 10.87
C ALA A 169 -2.69 2.86 11.04
N LEU A 170 -3.56 3.28 10.12
CA LEU A 170 -4.99 2.97 10.18
C LEU A 170 -5.33 1.55 9.71
N TYR A 171 -4.37 0.80 9.16
CA TYR A 171 -4.61 -0.49 8.53
C TYR A 171 -5.23 -1.52 9.50
N PRO A 172 -6.51 -1.89 9.32
CA PRO A 172 -7.21 -2.79 10.24
C PRO A 172 -7.07 -4.27 9.84
N GLY A 173 -6.26 -4.56 8.80
CA GLY A 173 -6.34 -5.79 8.02
C GLY A 173 -7.12 -5.60 6.72
N TRP A 174 -7.13 -6.64 5.90
CA TRP A 174 -7.90 -6.75 4.67
C TRP A 174 -8.62 -8.08 4.63
#